data_AF-A0A0Q8CMP7-F1
#
_entry.id   AF-A0A0Q8CMP7-F1
#
_cell.length_a   1.000
_cell.length_b   1.000
_cell.length_c   1.000
_cell.angle_alpha   90.00
_cell.angle_beta   90.00
_cell.angle_gamma   90.00
#
_symmetry.space_group_name_H-M   'P 1'
#
loop_
_entity.id
_entity.type
_entity.pdbx_description
1 polymer ?
#
loop_
_entity_poly.entity_id
_entity_poly.type
_entity_poly.pdbx_seq_one_letter_code
_entity_poly.pdbx_strand_id
1 'polypeptide(L)'
;MKRHAIATAGAALLLVLLTGCTPSGSPVENFSGVPDDITTSEKIPEDTDGAPQAFYLNDGGELAVILWGSSTCPYVGTEISVLKTADEGNEVEVSVAPLPDQPCTMDLVPHTTVFWTPLKTTTTKPLTVRVLDAVIEVPVK
;
A
#
# COMPACT_ATOMS: atom_id res chain seq x y z
N MET A 1 -4.79 76.73 7.61
CA MET A 1 -4.94 75.44 6.90
C MET A 1 -4.04 74.43 7.57
N LYS A 2 -4.59 73.50 8.36
CA LYS A 2 -3.84 72.42 9.04
C LYS A 2 -3.99 71.15 8.19
N ARG A 3 -2.88 70.55 7.77
CA ARG A 3 -2.85 69.23 7.12
C ARG A 3 -2.34 68.21 8.13
N HIS A 4 -3.22 67.28 8.51
CA HIS A 4 -2.87 66.09 9.26
C HIS A 4 -2.37 65.03 8.26
N ALA A 5 -1.19 64.47 8.49
CA ALA A 5 -0.71 63.29 7.76
C ALA A 5 -0.86 62.08 8.69
N ILE A 6 -1.70 61.13 8.29
CA ILE A 6 -1.93 59.86 8.98
C ILE A 6 -1.30 58.73 8.15
N ALA A 7 -0.49 57.93 8.85
CA ALA A 7 -0.23 56.49 8.79
C ALA A 7 -0.10 55.75 7.44
N THR A 8 0.82 54.78 7.40
CA THR A 8 0.50 53.34 7.58
C THR A 8 1.78 52.51 7.61
N ALA A 9 2.01 51.78 8.70
CA ALA A 9 3.01 50.72 8.79
C ALA A 9 2.41 49.44 8.16
N GLY A 10 3.03 48.93 7.09
CA GLY A 10 2.59 47.71 6.42
C GLY A 10 3.08 46.47 7.15
N ALA A 11 2.16 45.64 7.64
CA ALA A 11 2.45 44.30 8.13
C ALA A 11 2.53 43.33 6.94
N ALA A 12 3.70 42.74 6.69
CA ALA A 12 3.88 41.69 5.71
C ALA A 12 3.37 40.36 6.28
N LEU A 13 2.27 39.86 5.72
CA LEU A 13 1.68 38.57 6.08
C LEU A 13 2.39 37.47 5.25
N LEU A 14 3.28 36.69 5.88
CA LEU A 14 3.87 35.49 5.25
C LEU A 14 2.84 34.35 5.25
N LEU A 15 2.35 33.96 4.08
CA LEU A 15 1.60 32.71 3.91
C LEU A 15 2.57 31.53 3.74
N VAL A 16 2.67 30.69 4.76
CA VAL A 16 3.38 29.40 4.69
C VAL A 16 2.40 28.36 4.12
N LEU A 17 2.63 27.93 2.88
CA LEU A 17 1.89 26.83 2.27
C LEU A 17 2.47 25.50 2.78
N LEU A 18 1.81 24.86 3.75
CA LEU A 18 2.12 23.47 4.10
C LEU A 18 1.52 22.55 3.03
N THR A 19 2.34 22.15 2.05
CA THR A 19 2.00 21.03 1.17
C THR A 19 2.07 19.74 1.99
N GLY A 20 0.91 19.26 2.47
CA GLY A 20 0.81 17.96 3.13
C GLY A 20 1.07 16.84 2.12
N CYS A 21 2.17 16.10 2.30
CA CYS A 21 2.43 14.88 1.54
C CYS A 21 1.42 13.83 2.01
N THR A 22 0.38 13.57 1.22
CA THR A 22 -0.53 12.45 1.50
C THR A 22 0.21 11.18 1.05
N PRO A 23 0.40 10.17 1.92
CA PRO A 23 1.02 8.92 1.48
C PRO A 23 0.20 8.35 0.34
N SER A 24 0.85 8.20 -0.80
CA SER A 24 0.27 7.68 -2.03
C SER A 24 -0.09 6.21 -1.84
N GLY A 25 -1.18 5.77 -2.46
CA GLY A 25 -1.50 4.34 -2.61
C GLY A 25 -0.53 3.58 -3.52
N SER A 26 0.49 4.24 -4.08
CA SER A 26 1.51 3.59 -4.91
C SER A 26 2.39 2.62 -4.10
N PRO A 27 2.90 1.55 -4.74
CA PRO A 27 3.88 0.67 -4.15
C PRO A 27 5.13 1.41 -3.69
N VAL A 28 5.72 0.95 -2.59
CA VAL A 28 7.04 1.39 -2.12
C VAL A 28 8.16 0.51 -2.65
N GLU A 29 7.89 -0.79 -2.77
CA GLU A 29 8.83 -1.78 -3.27
C GLU A 29 8.10 -2.83 -4.11
N ASN A 30 8.83 -3.45 -5.05
CA ASN A 30 8.34 -4.52 -5.89
C ASN A 30 9.51 -5.43 -6.27
N PHE A 31 9.44 -6.72 -5.90
CA PHE A 31 10.54 -7.66 -6.10
C PHE A 31 10.04 -9.10 -6.21
N SER A 32 10.83 -9.94 -6.87
CA SER A 32 10.56 -11.37 -6.98
C SER A 32 10.88 -12.09 -5.67
N GLY A 33 10.07 -13.09 -5.31
CA GLY A 33 10.21 -13.82 -4.06
C GLY A 33 9.28 -13.34 -2.95
N VAL A 34 9.56 -13.84 -1.75
CA VAL A 34 8.87 -13.54 -0.50
C VAL A 34 9.78 -12.65 0.36
N PRO A 35 9.28 -11.67 1.13
CA PRO A 35 10.11 -10.87 2.03
C PRO A 35 10.83 -11.71 3.08
N ASP A 36 12.10 -11.38 3.38
CA ASP A 36 12.93 -12.11 4.35
C ASP A 36 12.32 -12.17 5.77
N ASP A 37 11.61 -11.11 6.17
CA ASP A 37 10.91 -11.03 7.45
C ASP A 37 9.79 -12.09 7.58
N ILE A 38 9.20 -12.47 6.44
CA ILE A 38 8.12 -13.45 6.37
C ILE A 38 8.69 -14.87 6.28
N THR A 39 9.77 -15.09 5.51
CA THR A 39 10.42 -16.40 5.38
C THR A 39 11.02 -16.88 6.70
N THR A 40 11.58 -15.96 7.49
CA THR A 40 12.14 -16.27 8.81
C THR A 40 11.07 -16.60 9.86
N SER A 41 9.82 -16.16 9.63
CA SER A 41 8.72 -16.28 10.59
C SER A 41 7.79 -17.48 10.34
N GLU A 42 8.07 -18.35 9.36
CA GLU A 42 7.18 -19.45 8.90
C GLU A 42 5.74 -18.98 8.63
N LYS A 43 5.57 -17.71 8.24
CA LYS A 43 4.24 -17.09 8.08
C LYS A 43 3.57 -17.45 6.75
N ILE A 44 4.33 -17.99 5.79
CA ILE A 44 3.78 -18.44 4.51
C ILE A 44 3.34 -19.90 4.69
N PRO A 45 2.05 -20.22 4.48
CA PRO A 45 1.59 -21.60 4.40
C PRO A 45 2.46 -22.42 3.45
N GLU A 46 2.89 -23.62 3.86
CA GLU A 46 3.75 -24.50 3.05
C GLU A 46 3.10 -24.94 1.72
N ASP A 47 1.77 -24.84 1.63
CA ASP A 47 1.00 -25.11 0.43
C ASP A 47 0.01 -23.97 0.18
N THR A 48 0.43 -23.03 -0.66
CA THR A 48 -0.38 -21.87 -1.02
C THR A 48 -1.25 -22.15 -2.24
N ASP A 49 -0.98 -23.22 -2.99
CA ASP A 49 -1.52 -23.51 -4.32
C ASP A 49 -1.59 -22.27 -5.26
N GLY A 50 -0.64 -21.34 -5.10
CA GLY A 50 -0.62 -20.08 -5.85
C GLY A 50 -1.62 -19.02 -5.38
N ALA A 51 -2.29 -19.22 -4.25
CA ALA A 51 -3.24 -18.26 -3.69
C ALA A 51 -2.54 -16.96 -3.27
N PRO A 52 -3.13 -15.78 -3.58
CA PRO A 52 -2.66 -14.49 -3.09
C PRO A 52 -2.53 -14.44 -1.57
N GLN A 53 -1.49 -13.76 -1.09
CA GLN A 53 -1.25 -13.58 0.35
C GLN A 53 -0.97 -12.12 0.69
N ALA A 54 -1.24 -11.74 1.94
CA ALA A 54 -0.93 -10.42 2.43
C ALA A 54 -0.47 -10.47 3.89
N PHE A 55 0.57 -9.72 4.22
CA PHE A 55 1.17 -9.69 5.55
C PHE A 55 1.59 -8.27 5.92
N TYR A 56 1.43 -7.92 7.20
CA TYR A 56 2.05 -6.72 7.73
C TYR A 56 3.58 -6.91 7.86
N LEU A 57 4.31 -5.91 7.39
CA LEU A 57 5.75 -5.72 7.61
C LEU A 57 5.97 -4.51 8.53
N ASN A 58 7.22 -4.31 8.98
CA ASN A 58 7.65 -3.12 9.71
C ASN A 58 6.67 -2.67 10.82
N ASP A 59 6.32 -3.60 11.70
CA ASP A 59 5.36 -3.40 12.79
C ASP A 59 3.99 -2.82 12.38
N GLY A 60 3.54 -3.15 11.18
CA GLY A 60 2.24 -2.75 10.63
C GLY A 60 2.29 -1.43 9.88
N GLY A 61 3.47 -0.81 9.74
CA GLY A 61 3.67 0.36 8.90
C GLY A 61 3.52 0.06 7.41
N GLU A 62 3.79 -1.19 7.02
CA GLU A 62 3.77 -1.64 5.64
C GLU A 62 2.93 -2.91 5.47
N LEU A 63 2.43 -3.10 4.26
CA LEU A 63 1.65 -4.27 3.86
C LEU A 63 2.31 -4.88 2.61
N ALA A 64 2.83 -6.10 2.76
CA ALA A 64 3.29 -6.92 1.64
C ALA A 64 2.11 -7.68 1.05
N VAL A 65 1.98 -7.65 -0.28
CA VAL A 65 1.02 -8.43 -1.06
C VAL A 65 1.82 -9.34 -1.99
N ILE A 66 1.62 -10.64 -1.83
CA ILE A 66 2.38 -11.68 -2.53
C ILE A 66 1.43 -12.36 -3.51
N LEU A 67 1.77 -12.28 -4.79
CA LEU A 67 1.02 -12.88 -5.89
C LEU A 67 1.89 -13.91 -6.59
N TRP A 68 1.27 -14.93 -7.17
CA TRP A 68 1.97 -16.05 -7.80
C TRP A 68 1.77 -16.02 -9.30
N GLY A 69 2.86 -16.07 -10.04
CA GLY A 69 2.84 -16.02 -11.50
C GLY A 69 4.12 -16.55 -12.12
N SER A 70 4.24 -16.38 -13.43
CA SER A 70 5.47 -16.69 -14.16
C SER A 70 6.58 -15.73 -13.78
N SER A 71 7.82 -16.20 -13.64
CA SER A 71 8.95 -15.31 -13.32
C SER A 71 9.19 -14.25 -14.40
N THR A 72 8.79 -14.50 -15.65
CA THR A 72 8.88 -13.53 -16.75
C THR A 72 7.62 -12.66 -16.91
N CYS A 73 6.52 -13.03 -16.27
CA CYS A 73 5.24 -12.33 -16.30
C CYS A 73 4.61 -12.32 -14.90
N PRO A 74 5.23 -11.65 -13.90
CA PRO A 74 4.69 -11.61 -12.56
C PRO A 74 3.44 -10.72 -12.50
N TYR A 75 2.52 -11.05 -11.59
CA TYR A 75 1.48 -10.11 -11.19
C TYR A 75 2.09 -9.06 -10.25
N VAL A 76 1.88 -7.78 -10.57
CA VAL A 76 2.45 -6.65 -9.82
C VAL A 76 1.33 -5.73 -9.37
N GLY A 77 1.28 -5.46 -8.07
CA GLY A 77 0.39 -4.46 -7.50
C GLY A 77 0.78 -3.06 -7.97
N THR A 78 -0.21 -2.21 -8.21
CA THR A 78 -0.01 -0.85 -8.78
C THR A 78 -0.57 0.25 -7.91
N GLU A 79 -1.59 -0.06 -7.12
CA GLU A 79 -2.22 0.88 -6.20
C GLU A 79 -2.92 0.11 -5.09
N ILE A 80 -2.87 0.64 -3.87
CA ILE A 80 -3.73 0.25 -2.75
C ILE A 80 -4.72 1.38 -2.45
N SER A 81 -6.00 1.04 -2.36
CA SER A 81 -7.08 1.98 -2.06
C SER A 81 -7.91 1.51 -0.87
N VAL A 82 -8.42 2.45 -0.09
CA VAL A 82 -9.29 2.14 1.06
C VAL A 82 -10.73 2.04 0.58
N LEU A 83 -11.31 0.85 0.67
CA LEU A 83 -12.73 0.62 0.38
C LEU A 83 -13.61 0.93 1.58
N LYS A 84 -13.17 0.55 2.79
CA LYS A 84 -13.84 0.86 4.05
C LYS A 84 -12.82 1.30 5.09
N THR A 85 -13.13 2.38 5.77
CA THR A 85 -12.27 2.89 6.85
C THR A 85 -12.22 1.93 8.04
N ALA A 86 -11.31 2.18 8.98
CA ALA A 86 -11.12 1.40 10.20
C ALA A 86 -12.41 1.18 11.01
N ASP A 87 -13.36 2.13 10.95
CA ASP A 87 -14.62 2.08 11.69
C ASP A 87 -15.80 1.52 10.89
N GLU A 88 -15.60 1.30 9.58
CA GLU A 88 -16.63 0.84 8.65
C GLU A 88 -16.40 -0.59 8.13
N GLY A 89 -15.32 -1.24 8.55
CA GLY A 89 -15.01 -2.62 8.18
C GLY A 89 -13.54 -2.91 7.93
N ASN A 90 -12.67 -1.90 7.91
CA ASN A 90 -11.22 -2.02 7.75
C ASN A 90 -10.86 -2.85 6.50
N GLU A 91 -11.09 -2.27 5.31
CA GLU A 91 -11.02 -2.99 4.04
C GLU A 91 -10.32 -2.17 2.96
N VAL A 92 -9.44 -2.82 2.22
CA VAL A 92 -8.63 -2.24 1.13
C VAL A 92 -8.72 -3.09 -0.12
N GLU A 93 -8.45 -2.46 -1.27
CA GLU A 93 -8.30 -3.13 -2.56
C GLU A 93 -6.94 -2.81 -3.17
N VAL A 94 -6.30 -3.83 -3.73
CA VAL A 94 -5.03 -3.75 -4.43
C VAL A 94 -5.27 -3.97 -5.92
N SER A 95 -5.01 -2.92 -6.70
CA SER A 95 -5.07 -2.97 -8.16
C SER A 95 -3.83 -3.67 -8.70
N VAL A 96 -4.01 -4.58 -9.66
CA VAL A 96 -2.91 -5.34 -10.29
C VAL A 96 -2.75 -4.92 -11.74
N ALA A 97 -1.50 -4.74 -12.19
CA ALA A 97 -1.21 -4.43 -13.58
C ALA A 97 -1.68 -5.57 -14.51
N PRO A 98 -2.16 -5.26 -15.72
CA PRO A 98 -2.35 -6.28 -16.73
C PRO A 98 -1.02 -6.96 -17.07
N LEU A 99 -1.06 -8.26 -17.35
CA LEU A 99 0.13 -8.96 -17.80
C LEU A 99 0.60 -8.41 -19.16
N PRO A 100 1.92 -8.37 -19.40
CA PRO A 100 2.47 -7.92 -20.67
C PRO A 100 2.08 -8.88 -21.80
N ASP A 101 1.90 -8.34 -23.01
CA ASP A 101 1.62 -9.12 -24.22
C ASP A 101 2.91 -9.75 -24.76
N GLN A 102 3.39 -10.79 -24.08
CA GLN A 102 4.61 -11.54 -24.41
C GLN A 102 4.52 -13.00 -23.96
N PRO A 103 5.34 -13.92 -24.51
CA PRO A 103 5.44 -15.28 -24.01
C PRO A 103 5.92 -15.31 -22.55
N CYS A 104 5.23 -16.08 -21.71
CA CYS A 104 5.60 -16.30 -20.31
C CYS A 104 6.26 -17.66 -20.10
N THR A 105 7.15 -17.78 -19.12
CA THR A 105 7.70 -19.06 -18.67
C THR A 105 6.64 -19.90 -17.95
N MET A 106 6.86 -21.22 -17.86
CA MET A 106 5.92 -22.17 -17.25
C MET A 106 6.19 -22.43 -15.75
N ASP A 107 6.90 -21.52 -15.09
CA ASP A 107 7.12 -21.58 -13.65
C ASP A 107 6.02 -20.83 -12.90
N LEU A 108 5.84 -21.20 -11.63
CA LEU A 108 4.94 -20.52 -10.71
C LEU A 108 5.77 -20.09 -9.51
N VAL A 109 6.05 -18.79 -9.42
CA VAL A 109 6.91 -18.20 -8.40
C VAL A 109 6.21 -17.05 -7.71
N PRO A 110 6.52 -16.77 -6.43
CA PRO A 110 5.97 -15.63 -5.74
C PRO A 110 6.63 -14.34 -6.23
N HIS A 111 5.84 -13.28 -6.27
CA HIS A 111 6.28 -11.92 -6.52
C HIS A 111 5.58 -11.00 -5.53
N THR A 112 6.35 -10.13 -4.87
CA THR A 112 5.86 -9.29 -3.78
C THR A 112 5.81 -7.83 -4.22
N THR A 113 4.69 -7.18 -3.93
CA THR A 113 4.54 -5.73 -3.97
C THR A 113 4.25 -5.22 -2.56
N VAL A 114 5.02 -4.24 -2.10
CA VAL A 114 4.89 -3.65 -0.75
C VAL A 114 4.24 -2.28 -0.87
N PHE A 115 3.33 -1.98 0.05
CA PHE A 115 2.66 -0.69 0.18
C PHE A 115 2.81 -0.15 1.60
N TRP A 116 2.73 1.17 1.76
CA TRP A 116 2.44 1.75 3.07
C TRP A 116 1.05 1.31 3.53
N THR A 117 0.89 0.99 4.81
CA THR A 117 -0.43 0.73 5.39
C THR A 117 -1.30 1.99 5.27
N PRO A 118 -2.48 1.92 4.61
CA PRO A 118 -3.26 3.14 4.35
C PRO A 118 -3.75 3.82 5.63
N LEU A 119 -3.58 5.14 5.74
CA LEU A 119 -3.84 5.91 6.98
C LEU A 119 -5.28 5.83 7.52
N LYS A 120 -6.26 5.48 6.68
CA LYS A 120 -7.67 5.35 7.09
C LYS A 120 -8.03 3.94 7.56
N THR A 121 -7.04 3.05 7.67
CA THR A 121 -7.18 1.68 8.20
C THR A 121 -6.55 1.59 9.60
N THR A 122 -6.66 0.44 10.25
CA THR A 122 -6.00 0.16 11.53
C THR A 122 -5.42 -1.25 11.56
N THR A 123 -4.31 -1.40 12.27
CA THR A 123 -3.68 -2.69 12.56
C THR A 123 -4.26 -3.38 13.79
N THR A 124 -5.10 -2.68 14.56
CA THR A 124 -5.74 -3.18 15.79
C THR A 124 -6.99 -4.04 15.54
N LYS A 125 -7.44 -4.10 14.29
CA LYS A 125 -8.55 -4.94 13.80
C LYS A 125 -8.05 -5.72 12.59
N PRO A 126 -8.58 -6.93 12.30
CA PRO A 126 -8.25 -7.62 11.06
C PRO A 126 -8.49 -6.70 9.86
N LEU A 127 -7.59 -6.75 8.88
CA LEU A 127 -7.69 -5.99 7.64
C LEU A 127 -8.16 -6.93 6.53
N THR A 128 -9.26 -6.57 5.87
CA THR A 128 -9.69 -7.30 4.67
C THR A 128 -8.97 -6.71 3.45
N VAL A 129 -8.22 -7.53 2.73
CA VAL A 129 -7.51 -7.15 1.51
C VAL A 129 -8.17 -7.84 0.32
N ARG A 130 -8.66 -7.06 -0.64
CA ARG A 130 -9.11 -7.57 -1.94
C ARG A 130 -8.00 -7.42 -2.97
N VAL A 131 -7.73 -8.49 -3.71
CA VAL A 131 -6.76 -8.45 -4.80
C VAL A 131 -7.13 -9.53 -5.82
N LEU A 132 -7.20 -9.16 -7.10
CA LEU A 132 -7.76 -10.03 -8.15
C LEU A 132 -9.16 -10.53 -7.74
N ASP A 133 -9.36 -11.84 -7.68
CA ASP A 133 -10.56 -12.53 -7.21
C ASP A 133 -10.48 -12.99 -5.74
N ALA A 134 -9.32 -12.77 -5.08
CA ALA A 134 -9.08 -13.19 -3.71
C ALA A 134 -9.55 -12.14 -2.68
N VAL A 135 -9.99 -12.65 -1.54
CA VAL A 135 -10.28 -11.88 -0.33
C VAL A 135 -9.45 -12.48 0.80
N ILE A 136 -8.51 -11.71 1.33
CA ILE A 136 -7.55 -12.15 2.33
C ILE A 136 -7.86 -11.41 3.63
N GLU A 137 -8.01 -12.13 4.72
CA GLU A 137 -8.05 -11.53 6.06
C GLU A 137 -6.63 -11.51 6.63
N VAL A 138 -6.08 -10.31 6.78
CA VAL A 138 -4.78 -10.10 7.42
C VAL A 138 -5.01 -9.92 8.92
N PRO A 139 -4.41 -10.75 9.78
CA PRO A 139 -4.60 -10.65 11.23
C PRO A 139 -4.04 -9.32 11.76
N VAL A 140 -4.47 -8.97 12.96
CA VAL A 140 -3.95 -7.80 13.69
C VAL A 140 -2.43 -7.87 13.85
N LYS A 141 -1.79 -6.70 13.99
CA LYS A 141 -0.35 -6.59 14.20
C LYS A 141 -0.02 -6.12 15.61
#